data_AF-A0A4Q9RE21-F1
#
_entry.id   AF-A0A4Q9RE21-F1
#
_cell.length_a   1.000
_cell.length_b   1.000
_cell.length_c   1.000
_cell.angle_alpha   90.00
_cell.angle_beta   90.00
_cell.angle_gamma   90.00
#
_symmetry.space_group_name_H-M   'P 1'
#
loop_
_entity.id
_entity.type
_entity.pdbx_description
1 polymer ?
#
loop_
_entity_poly.entity_id
_entity_poly.type
_entity_poly.pdbx_seq_one_letter_code
_entity_poly.pdbx_strand_id
1 'polypeptide(L)'
;MRVGATRGITVQDLQGKKIVLFGAGRSGEIFLESHRELQVLAFADNDPKKQGQALRGIPVIAPADIASTGCDSIVITTVYPPAEILDQLAALGLADIPLVVPRKAELKGAQDHPFSHPLTKRIARELVVAINELTGTNGVDVYLDYGTLLGAFREKDFIAWDDDIDMSVKEDHLGALVELVQRDKDWLPQHAGVAWSVQIVTAAEHTLAVLVSFDNAPGQQRVLPLELAITNRTQRDGQSIMSGKMLEFFCPAHFFDGYETVELFGNVFKTPVDAPGYLEFIYGNWREPRENMPLSEYQGIREVCVDQVEEIKYADI
;
A
#
# COMPACT_ATOMS: atom_id res chain seq x y z
N MET A 1 17.85 -15.65 -22.91
CA MET A 1 17.43 -15.16 -24.23
C MET A 1 16.28 -14.19 -23.95
N ARG A 2 16.48 -12.88 -24.14
CA ARG A 2 15.51 -11.85 -23.73
C ARG A 2 14.26 -11.98 -24.59
N VAL A 3 13.11 -12.23 -23.97
CA VAL A 3 11.79 -12.13 -24.61
C VAL A 3 11.66 -10.69 -25.12
N GLY A 4 11.33 -10.55 -26.40
CA GLY A 4 11.31 -9.27 -27.10
C GLY A 4 10.30 -8.32 -26.48
N ALA A 5 10.73 -7.07 -26.25
CA ALA A 5 9.89 -5.99 -25.79
C ALA A 5 8.75 -5.73 -26.78
N THR A 6 7.55 -6.22 -26.49
CA THR A 6 6.32 -5.67 -27.06
C THR A 6 6.23 -4.21 -26.61
N ARG A 7 6.17 -3.29 -27.58
CA ARG A 7 6.02 -1.85 -27.33
C ARG A 7 4.79 -1.64 -26.44
N GLY A 8 5.01 -1.25 -25.19
CA GLY A 8 3.94 -0.99 -24.23
C GLY A 8 3.07 0.14 -24.72
N ILE A 9 1.84 -0.19 -25.11
CA ILE A 9 0.80 0.80 -25.33
C ILE A 9 0.36 1.35 -23.97
N THR A 10 -0.10 2.60 -23.96
CA THR A 10 -0.58 3.29 -22.75
C THR A 10 -2.09 3.20 -22.65
N VAL A 11 -2.67 3.64 -21.53
CA VAL A 11 -4.12 3.72 -21.35
C VAL A 11 -4.78 4.59 -22.42
N GLN A 12 -4.10 5.64 -22.89
CA GLN A 12 -4.60 6.54 -23.94
C GLN A 12 -4.77 5.82 -25.29
N ASP A 13 -4.01 4.76 -25.54
CA ASP A 13 -4.08 3.94 -26.75
C ASP A 13 -5.22 2.91 -26.74
N LEU A 14 -6.03 2.86 -25.67
CA LEU A 14 -7.14 1.91 -25.51
C LEU A 14 -8.46 2.42 -26.10
N GLN A 15 -8.53 3.70 -26.50
CA GLN A 15 -9.78 4.26 -27.01
C GLN A 15 -10.26 3.52 -28.27
N GLY A 16 -11.50 3.02 -28.22
CA GLY A 16 -12.10 2.23 -29.30
C GLY A 16 -11.66 0.77 -29.37
N LYS A 17 -10.84 0.28 -28.43
CA LYS A 17 -10.45 -1.12 -28.31
C LYS A 17 -11.34 -1.91 -27.36
N LYS A 18 -11.49 -3.20 -27.62
CA LYS A 18 -12.06 -4.18 -26.69
C LYS A 18 -10.98 -4.65 -25.74
N ILE A 19 -11.22 -4.52 -24.44
CA ILE A 19 -10.20 -4.83 -23.44
C ILE A 19 -10.68 -5.87 -22.44
N VAL A 20 -9.71 -6.59 -21.86
CA VAL A 20 -9.91 -7.43 -20.67
C VAL A 20 -9.07 -6.85 -19.54
N LEU A 21 -9.69 -6.70 -18.37
CA LEU A 21 -8.99 -6.26 -17.16
C LEU A 21 -8.49 -7.48 -16.38
N PHE A 22 -7.18 -7.64 -16.25
CA PHE A 22 -6.56 -8.71 -15.48
C PHE A 22 -6.44 -8.31 -14.01
N GLY A 23 -7.38 -8.77 -13.19
CA GLY A 23 -7.55 -8.50 -11.77
C GLY A 23 -8.97 -8.06 -11.42
N ALA A 24 -9.80 -8.96 -10.91
CA ALA A 24 -11.17 -8.68 -10.47
C ALA A 24 -11.19 -8.25 -8.98
N GLY A 25 -10.44 -7.18 -8.68
CA GLY A 25 -10.37 -6.59 -7.34
C GLY A 25 -10.69 -5.09 -7.36
N ARG A 26 -10.45 -4.43 -6.23
CA ARG A 26 -10.74 -3.00 -6.06
C ARG A 26 -10.09 -2.13 -7.14
N SER A 27 -8.84 -2.42 -7.50
CA SER A 27 -8.12 -1.68 -8.55
C SER A 27 -8.72 -1.84 -9.94
N GLY A 28 -9.27 -3.02 -10.25
CA GLY A 28 -10.01 -3.24 -11.51
C GLY A 28 -11.32 -2.47 -11.56
N GLU A 29 -12.07 -2.43 -10.44
CA GLU A 29 -13.29 -1.62 -10.34
C GLU A 29 -13.00 -0.13 -10.51
N ILE A 30 -11.97 0.35 -9.84
CA ILE A 30 -11.53 1.75 -9.93
C ILE A 30 -11.14 2.12 -11.37
N PHE A 31 -10.37 1.25 -12.04
CA PHE A 31 -9.99 1.47 -13.43
C PHE A 31 -11.23 1.55 -14.33
N LEU A 32 -12.18 0.61 -14.16
CA LEU A 32 -13.46 0.61 -14.88
C LEU A 32 -14.27 1.90 -14.62
N GLU A 33 -14.33 2.35 -13.37
CA GLU A 33 -15.10 3.53 -12.97
C GLU A 33 -14.51 4.84 -13.52
N SER A 34 -13.18 4.91 -13.66
CA SER A 34 -12.44 6.06 -14.19
C SER A 34 -12.35 6.09 -15.72
N HIS A 35 -12.61 4.96 -16.39
CA HIS A 35 -12.52 4.81 -17.85
C HIS A 35 -13.81 4.21 -18.44
N ARG A 36 -14.97 4.79 -18.09
CA ARG A 36 -16.29 4.29 -18.50
C ARG A 36 -16.52 4.31 -20.02
N GLU A 37 -15.69 5.06 -20.74
CA GLU A 37 -15.67 5.13 -22.19
C GLU A 37 -15.03 3.91 -22.85
N LEU A 38 -14.24 3.11 -22.11
CA LEU A 38 -13.57 1.93 -22.65
C LEU A 38 -14.51 0.72 -22.72
N GLN A 39 -14.33 -0.10 -23.75
CA GLN A 39 -15.12 -1.32 -23.95
C GLN A 39 -14.50 -2.50 -23.20
N VAL A 40 -14.87 -2.66 -21.94
CA VAL A 40 -14.43 -3.80 -21.11
C VAL A 40 -15.31 -5.02 -21.38
N LEU A 41 -14.72 -6.11 -21.87
CA LEU A 41 -15.42 -7.37 -22.18
C LEU A 41 -15.56 -8.28 -20.96
N ALA A 42 -14.51 -8.34 -20.14
CA ALA A 42 -14.43 -9.21 -18.98
C ALA A 42 -13.38 -8.71 -17.99
N PHE A 43 -13.51 -9.15 -16.74
CA PHE A 43 -12.40 -9.24 -15.80
C PHE A 43 -11.81 -10.65 -15.85
N ALA A 44 -10.49 -10.80 -15.78
CA ALA A 44 -9.83 -12.09 -15.57
C ALA A 44 -9.22 -12.14 -14.18
N ASP A 45 -9.41 -13.23 -13.42
CA ASP A 45 -8.85 -13.36 -12.07
C ASP A 45 -8.39 -14.80 -11.80
N ASN A 46 -7.27 -14.94 -11.09
CA ASN A 46 -6.70 -16.24 -10.73
C ASN A 46 -7.52 -16.97 -9.66
N ASP A 47 -8.32 -16.26 -8.85
CA ASP A 47 -9.17 -16.86 -7.83
C ASP A 47 -10.38 -17.58 -8.45
N PRO A 48 -10.44 -18.93 -8.41
CA PRO A 48 -11.55 -19.69 -8.95
C PRO A 48 -12.89 -19.36 -8.29
N LYS A 49 -12.89 -18.81 -7.07
CA LYS A 49 -14.12 -18.40 -6.37
C LYS A 49 -14.78 -17.22 -7.05
N LYS A 50 -14.01 -16.32 -7.66
CA LYS A 50 -14.54 -15.14 -8.37
C LYS A 50 -15.01 -15.45 -9.78
N GLN A 51 -14.43 -16.47 -10.42
CA GLN A 51 -14.74 -16.85 -11.80
C GLN A 51 -16.21 -17.30 -11.93
N GLY A 52 -16.85 -16.92 -13.04
CA GLY A 52 -18.27 -17.15 -13.29
C GLY A 52 -19.21 -16.16 -12.58
N GLN A 53 -18.70 -15.31 -11.70
CA GLN A 53 -19.46 -14.19 -11.14
C GLN A 53 -19.43 -12.98 -12.09
N ALA A 54 -20.14 -11.91 -11.73
CA ALA A 54 -20.08 -10.64 -12.42
C ALA A 54 -19.65 -9.54 -11.46
N LEU A 55 -18.68 -8.71 -11.88
CA LEU A 55 -18.25 -7.50 -11.19
C LEU A 55 -18.78 -6.30 -11.96
N ARG A 56 -19.63 -5.48 -11.33
CA ARG A 56 -20.30 -4.34 -11.98
C ARG A 56 -21.05 -4.70 -13.28
N GLY A 57 -21.60 -5.93 -13.33
CA GLY A 57 -22.32 -6.44 -14.50
C GLY A 57 -21.42 -6.97 -15.63
N ILE A 58 -20.09 -6.94 -15.44
CA ILE A 58 -19.10 -7.49 -16.37
C ILE A 58 -18.66 -8.87 -15.87
N PRO A 59 -18.60 -9.91 -16.72
CA PRO A 59 -18.25 -11.25 -16.28
C PRO A 59 -16.79 -11.34 -15.78
N VAL A 60 -16.57 -12.16 -14.76
CA VAL A 60 -15.25 -12.56 -14.28
C VAL A 60 -14.92 -13.94 -14.85
N ILE A 61 -13.84 -14.05 -15.61
CA ILE A 61 -13.41 -15.26 -16.32
C ILE A 61 -12.07 -15.78 -15.79
N ALA A 62 -11.73 -17.02 -16.14
CA ALA A 62 -10.39 -17.54 -15.89
C ALA A 62 -9.39 -16.91 -16.88
N PRO A 63 -8.11 -16.72 -16.51
CA PRO A 63 -7.07 -16.25 -17.43
C PRO A 63 -6.94 -17.06 -18.72
N ALA A 64 -7.19 -18.37 -18.65
CA ALA A 64 -7.16 -19.25 -19.81
C ALA A 64 -8.23 -18.90 -20.88
N ASP A 65 -9.30 -18.22 -20.47
CA ASP A 65 -10.42 -17.87 -21.36
C ASP A 65 -10.21 -16.53 -22.08
N ILE A 66 -9.17 -15.77 -21.74
CA ILE A 66 -8.92 -14.42 -22.31
C ILE A 66 -8.85 -14.47 -23.85
N ALA A 67 -8.16 -15.45 -24.43
CA ALA A 67 -8.06 -15.61 -25.88
C ALA A 67 -9.43 -15.72 -26.57
N SER A 68 -10.40 -16.37 -25.91
CA SER A 68 -11.74 -16.60 -26.46
C SER A 68 -12.60 -15.33 -26.51
N THR A 69 -12.24 -14.29 -25.75
CA THR A 69 -12.96 -13.02 -25.72
C THR A 69 -12.79 -12.20 -27.00
N GLY A 70 -11.70 -12.44 -27.76
CA GLY A 70 -11.33 -11.62 -28.91
C GLY A 70 -10.98 -10.17 -28.53
N CYS A 71 -10.41 -9.95 -27.34
CA CYS A 71 -9.94 -8.64 -26.92
C CYS A 71 -8.73 -8.17 -27.75
N ASP A 72 -8.64 -6.87 -27.94
CA ASP A 72 -7.54 -6.21 -28.65
C ASP A 72 -6.36 -5.87 -27.69
N SER A 73 -6.60 -5.83 -26.38
CA SER A 73 -5.58 -5.52 -25.37
C SER A 73 -5.95 -6.07 -23.98
N ILE A 74 -4.93 -6.39 -23.19
CA ILE A 74 -5.05 -6.79 -21.78
C ILE A 74 -4.54 -5.65 -20.90
N VAL A 75 -5.32 -5.27 -19.90
CA VAL A 75 -4.92 -4.25 -18.91
C VAL A 75 -4.66 -4.93 -17.58
N ILE A 76 -3.44 -4.85 -17.05
CA ILE A 76 -3.12 -5.44 -15.73
C ILE A 76 -3.57 -4.49 -14.63
N THR A 77 -4.62 -4.86 -13.89
CA THR A 77 -5.20 -4.05 -12.80
C THR A 77 -4.88 -4.65 -11.43
N THR A 78 -3.61 -5.00 -11.20
CA THR A 78 -3.09 -5.41 -9.90
C THR A 78 -1.97 -4.46 -9.43
N VAL A 79 -1.81 -4.34 -8.12
CA VAL A 79 -0.81 -3.45 -7.47
C VAL A 79 0.54 -4.15 -7.26
N TYR A 80 0.63 -5.47 -7.52
CA TYR A 80 1.76 -6.35 -7.22
C TYR A 80 2.33 -7.04 -8.49
N PRO A 81 3.54 -7.65 -8.44
CA PRO A 81 4.54 -7.50 -9.50
C PRO A 81 4.08 -8.04 -10.86
N PRO A 82 4.27 -7.26 -11.95
CA PRO A 82 3.83 -7.65 -13.28
C PRO A 82 4.57 -8.89 -13.82
N ALA A 83 5.75 -9.25 -13.30
CA ALA A 83 6.58 -10.33 -13.87
C ALA A 83 5.87 -11.70 -13.89
N GLU A 84 5.27 -12.13 -12.76
CA GLU A 84 4.57 -13.42 -12.68
C GLU A 84 3.35 -13.46 -13.63
N ILE A 85 2.64 -12.34 -13.74
CA ILE A 85 1.48 -12.22 -14.63
C ILE A 85 1.94 -12.24 -16.09
N LEU A 86 3.05 -11.58 -16.42
CA LEU A 86 3.62 -11.61 -17.76
C LEU A 86 4.03 -13.03 -18.16
N ASP A 87 4.69 -13.76 -17.27
CA ASP A 87 5.08 -15.16 -17.50
C ASP A 87 3.85 -16.05 -17.65
N GLN A 88 2.82 -15.84 -16.81
CA GLN A 88 1.54 -16.54 -16.92
C GLN A 88 0.86 -16.29 -18.27
N LEU A 89 0.73 -15.03 -18.67
CA LEU A 89 0.10 -14.65 -19.92
C LEU A 89 0.88 -15.21 -21.13
N ALA A 90 2.22 -15.22 -21.05
CA ALA A 90 3.06 -15.84 -22.06
C ALA A 90 2.85 -17.35 -22.15
N ALA A 91 2.79 -18.05 -21.01
CA ALA A 91 2.53 -19.48 -20.95
C ALA A 91 1.13 -19.86 -21.48
N LEU A 92 0.16 -18.95 -21.36
CA LEU A 92 -1.19 -19.09 -21.93
C LEU A 92 -1.27 -18.76 -23.43
N GLY A 93 -0.15 -18.40 -24.07
CA GLY A 93 -0.12 -18.02 -25.49
C GLY A 93 -0.70 -16.63 -25.77
N LEU A 94 -0.75 -15.75 -24.76
CA LEU A 94 -1.32 -14.40 -24.87
C LEU A 94 -0.24 -13.33 -25.11
N ALA A 95 1.01 -13.73 -25.37
CA ALA A 95 2.15 -12.83 -25.55
C ALA A 95 1.99 -11.85 -26.73
N ASP A 96 1.17 -12.20 -27.73
CA ASP A 96 0.91 -11.36 -28.90
C ASP A 96 -0.19 -10.32 -28.67
N ILE A 97 -0.95 -10.42 -27.58
CA ILE A 97 -1.98 -9.42 -27.24
C ILE A 97 -1.30 -8.22 -26.56
N PRO A 98 -1.47 -6.99 -27.08
CA PRO A 98 -0.92 -5.80 -26.47
C PRO A 98 -1.30 -5.66 -24.99
N LEU A 99 -0.31 -5.33 -24.17
CA LEU A 99 -0.47 -5.23 -22.74
C LEU A 99 -0.30 -3.79 -22.27
N VAL A 100 -1.21 -3.36 -21.40
CA VAL A 100 -1.17 -2.07 -20.69
C VAL A 100 -1.01 -2.34 -19.21
N VAL A 101 0.00 -1.72 -18.60
CA VAL A 101 0.11 -1.63 -17.14
C VAL A 101 -0.20 -0.18 -16.77
N PRO A 102 -1.41 0.10 -16.24
CA PRO A 102 -1.76 1.45 -15.81
C PRO A 102 -0.84 1.90 -14.67
N ARG A 103 -0.66 3.21 -14.55
CA ARG A 103 0.07 3.81 -13.42
C ARG A 103 -0.69 3.56 -12.13
N LYS A 104 0.00 3.58 -10.99
CA LYS A 104 -0.60 3.43 -9.64
C LYS A 104 -1.82 4.36 -9.45
N ALA A 105 -1.73 5.61 -9.93
CA ALA A 105 -2.83 6.59 -9.89
C ALA A 105 -4.08 6.16 -10.68
N GLU A 106 -3.92 5.43 -11.80
CA GLU A 106 -5.03 4.95 -12.64
C GLU A 106 -5.71 3.71 -12.05
N LEU A 107 -5.02 2.99 -11.15
CA LEU A 107 -5.53 1.82 -10.42
C LEU A 107 -6.07 2.15 -9.03
N LYS A 108 -5.71 3.30 -8.47
CA LYS A 108 -6.19 3.81 -7.18
C LYS A 108 -7.32 4.85 -7.32
N GLY A 109 -7.55 5.33 -8.55
CA GLY A 109 -8.60 6.29 -8.87
C GLY A 109 -8.01 7.68 -8.81
N ALA A 110 -8.65 8.64 -9.49
CA ALA A 110 -8.22 10.04 -9.41
C ALA A 110 -8.04 10.41 -7.94
N GLN A 111 -6.82 10.86 -7.62
CA GLN A 111 -6.32 11.54 -6.42
C GLN A 111 -7.37 12.09 -5.44
N ASP A 112 -8.19 11.22 -4.87
CA ASP A 112 -8.94 11.56 -3.68
C ASP A 112 -7.95 11.33 -2.54
N HIS A 113 -7.02 12.28 -2.41
CA HIS A 113 -6.04 12.29 -1.34
C HIS A 113 -6.83 12.15 -0.03
N PRO A 114 -6.71 11.02 0.70
CA PRO A 114 -7.55 10.74 1.86
C PRO A 114 -7.58 11.91 2.86
N PHE A 115 -6.45 12.61 3.00
CA PHE A 115 -6.30 13.77 3.86
C PHE A 115 -6.97 15.06 3.36
N SER A 116 -7.39 15.12 2.11
CA SER A 116 -8.23 16.21 1.58
C SER A 116 -9.72 16.01 1.93
N HIS A 117 -10.15 14.79 2.25
CA HIS A 117 -11.51 14.51 2.68
C HIS A 117 -11.68 14.76 4.20
N PRO A 118 -12.52 15.73 4.63
CA PRO A 118 -12.51 16.21 6.03
C PRO A 118 -12.81 15.15 7.10
N LEU A 119 -13.71 14.21 6.83
CA LEU A 119 -14.02 13.14 7.78
C LEU A 119 -12.90 12.09 7.79
N THR A 120 -12.34 11.74 6.64
CA THR A 120 -11.21 10.79 6.55
C THR A 120 -10.00 11.35 7.29
N LYS A 121 -9.63 12.61 7.04
CA LYS A 121 -8.54 13.27 7.77
C LYS A 121 -8.78 13.29 9.28
N ARG A 122 -10.02 13.54 9.72
CA ARG A 122 -10.38 13.53 11.15
C ARG A 122 -10.16 12.13 11.76
N ILE A 123 -10.70 11.09 11.14
CA ILE A 123 -10.56 9.71 11.62
C ILE A 123 -9.10 9.29 11.62
N ALA A 124 -8.33 9.67 10.59
CA ALA A 124 -6.90 9.42 10.52
C ALA A 124 -6.12 10.07 11.68
N ARG A 125 -6.44 11.31 12.05
CA ARG A 125 -5.84 11.98 13.23
C ARG A 125 -6.18 11.24 14.51
N GLU A 126 -7.45 10.87 14.69
CA GLU A 126 -7.92 10.13 15.85
C GLU A 126 -7.24 8.74 15.95
N LEU A 127 -7.05 8.05 14.81
CA LEU A 127 -6.36 6.78 14.74
C LEU A 127 -4.90 6.88 15.19
N VAL A 128 -4.16 7.86 14.68
CA VAL A 128 -2.75 8.08 15.02
C VAL A 128 -2.60 8.41 16.51
N VAL A 129 -3.49 9.24 17.06
CA VAL A 129 -3.53 9.53 18.50
C VAL A 129 -3.87 8.28 19.31
N ALA A 130 -4.89 7.52 18.90
CA ALA A 130 -5.31 6.31 19.60
C ALA A 130 -4.20 5.24 19.66
N ILE A 131 -3.48 5.02 18.55
CA ILE A 131 -2.32 4.11 18.54
C ILE A 131 -1.20 4.61 19.45
N ASN A 132 -0.90 5.90 19.44
CA ASN A 132 0.14 6.48 20.29
C ASN A 132 -0.22 6.37 21.79
N GLU A 133 -1.49 6.60 22.15
CA GLU A 133 -1.99 6.41 23.51
C GLU A 133 -1.95 4.92 23.92
N LEU A 134 -2.45 4.02 23.07
CA LEU A 134 -2.45 2.58 23.32
C LEU A 134 -1.03 2.05 23.58
N THR A 135 -0.10 2.37 22.70
CA THR A 135 1.27 1.88 22.77
C THR A 135 2.05 2.55 23.90
N GLY A 136 1.93 3.86 24.06
CA GLY A 136 2.61 4.63 25.10
C GLY A 136 2.20 4.23 26.52
N THR A 137 0.90 4.01 26.77
CA THR A 137 0.41 3.56 28.08
C THR A 137 0.84 2.13 28.45
N ASN A 138 1.23 1.34 27.47
CA ASN A 138 1.67 -0.05 27.64
C ASN A 138 3.19 -0.24 27.48
N GLY A 139 3.96 0.85 27.37
CA GLY A 139 5.42 0.78 27.26
C GLY A 139 5.92 0.17 25.95
N VAL A 140 5.13 0.29 24.88
CA VAL A 140 5.50 -0.14 23.53
C VAL A 140 5.93 1.07 22.72
N ASP A 141 7.15 1.02 22.18
CA ASP A 141 7.73 2.15 21.46
C ASP A 141 7.40 2.06 19.98
N VAL A 142 6.52 2.96 19.53
CA VAL A 142 6.16 3.16 18.12
C VAL A 142 6.56 4.57 17.69
N TYR A 143 7.11 4.68 16.48
CA TYR A 143 7.75 5.88 15.97
C TYR A 143 6.98 6.38 14.75
N LEU A 144 6.79 7.70 14.60
CA LEU A 144 6.39 8.27 13.31
C LEU A 144 7.51 8.02 12.30
N ASP A 145 7.14 7.60 11.09
CA ASP A 145 8.08 7.23 10.05
C ASP A 145 7.72 7.87 8.70
N TYR A 146 8.65 7.82 7.74
CA TYR A 146 8.47 8.23 6.35
C TYR A 146 7.55 9.45 6.12
N GLY A 147 6.43 9.29 5.38
CA GLY A 147 5.56 10.38 4.94
C GLY A 147 4.87 11.08 6.11
N THR A 148 4.51 10.31 7.14
CA THR A 148 3.88 10.84 8.35
C THR A 148 4.86 11.65 9.19
N LEU A 149 6.10 11.20 9.36
CA LEU A 149 7.16 11.97 10.03
C LEU A 149 7.49 13.25 9.26
N LEU A 150 7.58 13.15 7.93
CA LEU A 150 7.82 14.30 7.06
C LEU A 150 6.71 15.35 7.21
N GLY A 151 5.45 14.92 7.20
CA GLY A 151 4.29 15.79 7.48
C GLY A 151 4.39 16.48 8.84
N ALA A 152 4.75 15.73 9.90
CA ALA A 152 4.91 16.26 11.24
C ALA A 152 5.98 17.37 11.33
N PHE A 153 7.09 17.25 10.58
CA PHE A 153 8.16 18.24 10.58
C PHE A 153 7.89 19.42 9.65
N ARG A 154 7.35 19.17 8.45
CA ARG A 154 7.19 20.18 7.39
C ARG A 154 5.86 20.91 7.44
N GLU A 155 4.76 20.17 7.58
CA GLU A 155 3.40 20.69 7.43
C GLU A 155 2.69 20.88 8.78
N LYS A 156 3.23 20.27 9.85
CA LYS A 156 2.57 20.17 11.17
C LYS A 156 1.19 19.51 11.07
N ASP A 157 1.05 18.65 10.07
CA ASP A 157 -0.17 17.94 9.66
C ASP A 157 0.24 16.75 8.78
N PHE A 158 -0.73 15.96 8.31
CA PHE A 158 -0.50 15.01 7.22
C PHE A 158 -0.16 15.73 5.92
N ILE A 159 0.69 15.11 5.11
CA ILE A 159 0.99 15.60 3.76
C ILE A 159 -0.27 15.52 2.91
N ALA A 160 -0.66 16.64 2.30
CA ALA A 160 -1.98 16.76 1.66
C ALA A 160 -2.25 15.74 0.56
N TRP A 161 -1.21 15.29 -0.15
CA TRP A 161 -1.32 14.33 -1.25
C TRP A 161 -1.03 12.87 -0.89
N ASP A 162 -0.64 12.62 0.35
CA ASP A 162 -0.25 11.29 0.83
C ASP A 162 -1.47 10.38 0.96
N ASP A 163 -1.27 9.06 0.85
CA ASP A 163 -2.36 8.08 0.74
C ASP A 163 -2.38 7.01 1.84
N ASP A 164 -1.47 7.07 2.80
CA ASP A 164 -1.36 6.17 3.95
C ASP A 164 -0.76 6.89 5.18
N ILE A 165 -0.57 6.14 6.26
CA ILE A 165 0.13 6.57 7.47
C ILE A 165 1.25 5.58 7.75
N ASP A 166 2.45 6.10 7.92
CA ASP A 166 3.66 5.33 8.19
C ASP A 166 4.09 5.48 9.65
N MET A 167 4.17 4.35 10.34
CA MET A 167 4.79 4.22 11.64
C MET A 167 5.70 2.99 11.66
N SER A 168 6.64 2.96 12.59
CA SER A 168 7.47 1.78 12.79
C SER A 168 7.60 1.37 14.24
N VAL A 169 8.00 0.12 14.43
CA VAL A 169 8.26 -0.50 15.72
C VAL A 169 9.56 -1.31 15.59
N LYS A 170 10.37 -1.37 16.65
CA LYS A 170 11.54 -2.24 16.67
C LYS A 170 11.15 -3.68 16.99
N GLU A 171 11.93 -4.64 16.49
CA GLU A 171 11.71 -6.09 16.70
C GLU A 171 11.44 -6.46 18.17
N ASP A 172 12.16 -5.85 19.12
CA ASP A 172 12.03 -6.11 20.56
C ASP A 172 10.68 -5.68 21.16
N HIS A 173 9.96 -4.77 20.50
CA HIS A 173 8.63 -4.31 20.88
C HIS A 173 7.49 -4.94 20.06
N LEU A 174 7.80 -5.60 18.95
CA LEU A 174 6.80 -6.10 17.99
C LEU A 174 5.83 -7.11 18.61
N GLY A 175 6.33 -8.06 19.40
CA GLY A 175 5.48 -9.05 20.07
C GLY A 175 4.46 -8.40 21.01
N ALA A 176 4.89 -7.41 21.79
CA ALA A 176 4.00 -6.66 22.67
C ALA A 176 2.98 -5.82 21.88
N LEU A 177 3.38 -5.22 20.76
CA LEU A 177 2.45 -4.52 19.86
C LEU A 177 1.35 -5.47 19.35
N VAL A 178 1.74 -6.64 18.83
CA VAL A 178 0.81 -7.66 18.31
C VAL A 178 -0.18 -8.07 19.40
N GLU A 179 0.28 -8.36 20.62
CA GLU A 179 -0.60 -8.68 21.73
C GLU A 179 -1.57 -7.54 22.07
N LEU A 180 -1.15 -6.29 22.00
CA LEU A 180 -2.00 -5.14 22.29
C LEU A 180 -3.11 -4.98 21.26
N VAL A 181 -2.79 -5.07 19.97
CA VAL A 181 -3.78 -4.88 18.90
C VAL A 181 -4.73 -6.07 18.75
N GLN A 182 -4.33 -7.26 19.23
CA GLN A 182 -5.16 -8.48 19.28
C GLN A 182 -6.15 -8.53 20.45
N ARG A 183 -5.97 -7.67 21.47
CA ARG A 183 -6.91 -7.58 22.60
C ARG A 183 -8.22 -6.92 22.15
N ASP A 184 -8.94 -6.31 23.08
CA ASP A 184 -10.13 -5.54 22.76
C ASP A 184 -9.80 -4.39 21.79
N LYS A 185 -10.65 -4.21 20.79
CA LYS A 185 -10.55 -3.18 19.74
C LYS A 185 -11.22 -1.87 20.13
N ASP A 186 -11.62 -1.71 21.38
CA ASP A 186 -12.18 -0.48 21.96
C ASP A 186 -11.29 0.76 21.78
N TRP A 187 -10.00 0.60 21.52
CA TRP A 187 -9.08 1.70 21.20
C TRP A 187 -9.32 2.31 19.81
N LEU A 188 -10.01 1.61 18.89
CA LEU A 188 -10.29 2.13 17.56
C LEU A 188 -11.35 3.25 17.62
N PRO A 189 -11.15 4.38 16.90
CA PRO A 189 -12.14 5.44 16.83
C PRO A 189 -13.50 4.95 16.30
N GLN A 190 -14.57 5.28 17.03
CA GLN A 190 -15.92 4.81 16.69
C GLN A 190 -16.67 5.83 15.83
N HIS A 191 -16.90 5.49 14.55
CA HIS A 191 -17.63 6.33 13.60
C HIS A 191 -18.73 5.54 12.89
N ALA A 192 -19.96 6.09 12.88
CA ALA A 192 -21.08 5.48 12.20
C ALA A 192 -20.84 5.38 10.69
N GLY A 193 -20.95 4.17 10.14
CA GLY A 193 -20.76 3.88 8.73
C GLY A 193 -19.30 3.67 8.31
N VAL A 194 -18.40 3.51 9.27
CA VAL A 194 -16.99 3.17 9.07
C VAL A 194 -16.75 1.75 9.58
N ALA A 195 -16.04 0.94 8.80
CA ALA A 195 -15.63 -0.41 9.13
C ALA A 195 -14.11 -0.46 9.29
N TRP A 196 -13.64 -1.17 10.31
CA TRP A 196 -12.22 -1.30 10.64
C TRP A 196 -11.70 -2.69 10.32
N SER A 197 -10.44 -2.78 9.91
CA SER A 197 -9.69 -4.03 9.84
C SER A 197 -8.33 -3.86 10.53
N VAL A 198 -7.90 -4.90 11.24
CA VAL A 198 -6.56 -5.00 11.80
C VAL A 198 -5.95 -6.30 11.28
N GLN A 199 -4.81 -6.20 10.63
CA GLN A 199 -4.14 -7.32 10.00
C GLN A 199 -2.71 -7.45 10.50
N ILE A 200 -2.29 -8.68 10.76
CA ILE A 200 -0.89 -9.02 10.97
C ILE A 200 -0.32 -9.48 9.63
N VAL A 201 0.77 -8.84 9.23
CA VAL A 201 1.50 -9.18 8.02
C VAL A 201 2.68 -10.05 8.41
N THR A 202 2.79 -11.23 7.82
CA THR A 202 3.90 -12.15 8.07
C THR A 202 4.57 -12.59 6.78
N ALA A 203 5.85 -12.93 6.88
CA ALA A 203 6.61 -13.62 5.85
C ALA A 203 7.33 -14.79 6.52
N ALA A 204 7.10 -16.00 6.00
CA ALA A 204 7.47 -17.25 6.68
C ALA A 204 7.02 -17.26 8.16
N GLU A 205 7.96 -17.29 9.10
CA GLU A 205 7.73 -17.29 10.55
C GLU A 205 7.92 -15.88 11.18
N HIS A 206 8.20 -14.86 10.36
CA HIS A 206 8.50 -13.50 10.81
C HIS A 206 7.27 -12.60 10.68
N THR A 207 7.03 -11.78 11.71
CA THR A 207 6.04 -10.70 11.62
C THR A 207 6.70 -9.46 11.01
N LEU A 208 6.08 -8.93 9.96
CA LEU A 208 6.58 -7.78 9.21
C LEU A 208 5.90 -6.47 9.61
N ALA A 209 4.59 -6.51 9.88
CA ALA A 209 3.84 -5.31 10.20
C ALA A 209 2.51 -5.63 10.89
N VAL A 210 1.95 -4.61 11.54
CA VAL A 210 0.53 -4.52 11.85
C VAL A 210 -0.08 -3.45 10.93
N LEU A 211 -1.13 -3.82 10.20
CA LEU A 211 -1.90 -2.88 9.38
C LEU A 211 -3.22 -2.59 10.06
N VAL A 212 -3.55 -1.31 10.21
CA VAL A 212 -4.83 -0.85 10.72
C VAL A 212 -5.48 -0.02 9.64
N SER A 213 -6.59 -0.48 9.10
CA SER A 213 -7.29 0.22 8.02
C SER A 213 -8.73 0.51 8.38
N PHE A 214 -9.28 1.55 7.75
CA PHE A 214 -10.70 1.82 7.77
C PHE A 214 -11.25 2.06 6.36
N ASP A 215 -12.47 1.58 6.15
CA ASP A 215 -13.25 1.76 4.92
C ASP A 215 -14.71 2.06 5.30
N ASN A 216 -15.55 2.23 4.28
CA ASN A 216 -16.99 2.34 4.37
C ASN A 216 -17.60 1.01 4.81
N ALA A 217 -18.47 1.06 5.81
CA ALA A 217 -19.30 -0.08 6.15
C ALA A 217 -20.21 -0.46 4.95
N PRO A 218 -20.68 -1.72 4.84
CA PRO A 218 -21.49 -2.17 3.72
C PRO A 218 -22.66 -1.23 3.39
N GLY A 219 -22.70 -0.73 2.15
CA GLY A 219 -23.73 0.20 1.67
C GLY A 219 -23.53 1.67 2.05
N GLN A 220 -22.40 2.04 2.66
CA GLN A 220 -22.06 3.42 3.01
C GLN A 220 -21.05 4.03 2.01
N GLN A 221 -21.01 5.37 1.95
CA GLN A 221 -20.02 6.17 1.21
C GLN A 221 -19.73 7.45 2.00
N ARG A 222 -18.99 7.29 3.09
CA ARG A 222 -18.71 8.30 4.11
C ARG A 222 -17.25 8.71 4.14
N VAL A 223 -16.33 7.84 3.75
CA VAL A 223 -14.89 8.06 3.86
C VAL A 223 -14.17 7.58 2.60
N LEU A 224 -13.01 8.17 2.35
CA LEU A 224 -11.98 7.56 1.53
C LEU A 224 -11.22 6.54 2.39
N PRO A 225 -11.00 5.30 1.91
CA PRO A 225 -10.26 4.28 2.64
C PRO A 225 -8.83 4.74 2.92
N LEU A 226 -8.30 4.35 4.08
CA LEU A 226 -6.94 4.67 4.50
C LEU A 226 -6.35 3.51 5.30
N GLU A 227 -5.04 3.33 5.18
CA GLU A 227 -4.25 2.36 5.94
C GLU A 227 -3.21 3.10 6.79
N LEU A 228 -3.04 2.62 8.02
CA LEU A 228 -1.90 2.91 8.88
C LEU A 228 -1.07 1.64 9.00
N ALA A 229 0.19 1.71 8.58
CA ALA A 229 1.14 0.62 8.72
C ALA A 229 2.07 0.87 9.91
N ILE A 230 2.16 -0.10 10.82
CA ILE A 230 3.21 -0.15 11.85
C ILE A 230 4.19 -1.24 11.46
N THR A 231 5.27 -0.85 10.81
CA THR A 231 6.23 -1.78 10.20
C THR A 231 7.37 -2.13 11.15
N ASN A 232 7.74 -3.40 11.17
CA ASN A 232 8.85 -3.90 11.96
C ASN A 232 10.20 -3.43 11.41
N ARG A 233 11.07 -2.98 12.32
CA ARG A 233 12.46 -2.62 12.07
C ARG A 233 13.39 -3.59 12.78
N THR A 234 14.17 -4.33 11.99
CA THR A 234 15.25 -5.20 12.47
C THR A 234 16.59 -4.50 12.34
N GLN A 235 17.57 -4.87 13.16
CA GLN A 235 18.94 -4.37 13.02
C GLN A 235 19.87 -5.44 12.42
N ARG A 236 20.58 -5.09 11.34
CA ARG A 236 21.59 -5.95 10.68
C ARG A 236 22.75 -5.09 10.18
N ASP A 237 23.98 -5.48 10.50
CA ASP A 237 25.21 -4.83 10.04
C ASP A 237 25.24 -3.29 10.24
N GLY A 238 24.74 -2.81 11.38
CA GLY A 238 24.69 -1.38 11.71
C GLY A 238 23.59 -0.60 10.96
N GLN A 239 22.64 -1.30 10.34
CA GLN A 239 21.47 -0.72 9.66
C GLN A 239 20.19 -1.11 10.38
N SER A 240 19.23 -0.19 10.44
CA SER A 240 17.82 -0.47 10.72
C SER A 240 17.11 -0.76 9.40
N ILE A 241 16.44 -1.91 9.32
CA ILE A 241 15.86 -2.46 8.09
C ILE A 241 14.39 -2.77 8.32
N MET A 242 13.56 -2.25 7.42
CA MET A 242 12.17 -2.63 7.22
C MET A 242 12.09 -3.55 6.01
N SER A 243 11.63 -4.78 6.22
CA SER A 243 11.54 -5.79 5.16
C SER A 243 10.17 -5.76 4.49
N GLY A 244 10.15 -5.53 3.18
CA GLY A 244 8.97 -5.73 2.32
C GLY A 244 9.15 -6.96 1.41
N LYS A 245 8.17 -7.23 0.55
CA LYS A 245 8.18 -8.42 -0.33
C LYS A 245 9.38 -8.45 -1.28
N MET A 246 9.64 -7.32 -1.94
CA MET A 246 10.65 -7.20 -2.99
C MET A 246 11.72 -6.14 -2.68
N LEU A 247 11.46 -5.32 -1.66
CA LEU A 247 12.29 -4.18 -1.29
C LEU A 247 12.57 -4.24 0.21
N GLU A 248 13.82 -4.02 0.57
CA GLU A 248 14.20 -3.63 1.92
C GLU A 248 14.39 -2.12 1.94
N PHE A 249 13.81 -1.49 2.96
CA PHE A 249 14.04 -0.09 3.25
C PHE A 249 14.97 0.02 4.45
N PHE A 250 16.10 0.68 4.30
CA PHE A 250 17.15 0.71 5.30
C PHE A 250 17.61 2.13 5.60
N CYS A 251 18.13 2.33 6.80
CA CYS A 251 18.85 3.52 7.22
C CYS A 251 19.93 3.12 8.25
N PRO A 252 20.91 3.98 8.54
CA PRO A 252 21.82 3.77 9.68
C PRO A 252 21.06 3.46 10.98
N ALA A 253 21.48 2.42 11.71
CA ALA A 253 20.78 1.97 12.92
C ALA A 253 20.69 3.03 14.02
N HIS A 254 21.64 3.96 14.08
CA HIS A 254 21.69 5.02 15.10
C HIS A 254 20.45 5.92 15.13
N PHE A 255 19.72 6.05 14.01
CA PHE A 255 18.44 6.77 13.99
C PHE A 255 17.40 6.13 14.91
N PHE A 256 17.53 4.83 15.22
CA PHE A 256 16.61 4.05 16.05
C PHE A 256 17.26 3.48 17.33
N ASP A 257 18.46 3.93 17.70
CA ASP A 257 19.13 3.56 18.98
C ASP A 257 18.55 4.30 20.19
N GLY A 258 17.58 5.18 19.95
CA GLY A 258 16.79 5.91 20.94
C GLY A 258 15.58 6.54 20.24
N TYR A 259 15.04 7.60 20.82
CA TYR A 259 14.00 8.40 20.18
C TYR A 259 14.15 9.87 20.54
N GLU A 260 13.64 10.71 19.65
CA GLU A 260 13.25 12.08 19.97
C GLU A 260 11.72 12.19 19.95
N THR A 261 11.19 13.40 20.08
CA THR A 261 9.76 13.62 20.05
C THR A 261 9.35 14.81 19.19
N VAL A 262 8.14 14.75 18.66
CA VAL A 262 7.50 15.84 17.94
C VAL A 262 6.06 16.02 18.42
N GLU A 263 5.62 17.28 18.52
CA GLU A 263 4.21 17.59 18.74
C GLU A 263 3.44 17.52 17.41
N LEU A 264 2.37 16.75 17.39
CA LEU A 264 1.44 16.64 16.27
C LEU A 264 0.03 16.42 16.82
N PHE A 265 -1.00 17.03 16.24
CA PHE A 265 -2.40 16.85 16.67
C PHE A 265 -2.64 16.97 18.20
N GLY A 266 -1.91 17.85 18.88
CA GLY A 266 -2.02 18.07 20.32
C GLY A 266 -1.42 16.95 21.20
N ASN A 267 -0.66 16.02 20.61
CA ASN A 267 -0.01 14.91 21.27
C ASN A 267 1.49 14.91 21.00
N VAL A 268 2.24 14.21 21.86
CA VAL A 268 3.68 14.02 21.72
C VAL A 268 3.92 12.62 21.14
N PHE A 269 4.61 12.57 20.00
CA PHE A 269 4.93 11.33 19.30
C PHE A 269 6.42 11.06 19.33
N LYS A 270 6.81 9.78 19.40
CA LYS A 270 8.21 9.37 19.23
C LYS A 270 8.62 9.45 17.77
N THR A 271 9.88 9.81 17.55
CA THR A 271 10.51 9.88 16.24
C THR A 271 11.86 9.20 16.28
N PRO A 272 12.45 8.85 15.13
CA PRO A 272 13.88 8.57 15.06
C PRO A 272 14.68 9.73 15.70
N VAL A 273 15.83 9.40 16.29
CA VAL A 273 16.81 10.40 16.76
C VAL A 273 17.29 11.21 15.55
N ASP A 274 17.49 12.52 15.70
CA ASP A 274 17.84 13.40 14.59
C ASP A 274 16.89 13.23 13.39
N ALA A 275 15.59 13.38 13.65
CA ALA A 275 14.56 13.28 12.62
C ALA A 275 14.86 14.15 11.37
N PRO A 276 15.40 15.39 11.49
CA PRO A 276 15.84 16.14 10.31
C PRO A 276 16.92 15.44 9.48
N GLY A 277 17.93 14.84 10.12
CA GLY A 277 18.98 14.06 9.46
C GLY A 277 18.45 12.75 8.87
N TYR A 278 17.53 12.09 9.55
CA TYR A 278 16.82 10.91 9.02
C TYR A 278 16.03 11.26 7.75
N LEU A 279 15.24 12.34 7.78
CA LEU A 279 14.48 12.81 6.62
C LEU A 279 15.39 13.25 5.47
N GLU A 280 16.55 13.84 5.76
CA GLU A 280 17.56 14.18 4.74
C GLU A 280 18.20 12.95 4.12
N PHE A 281 18.46 11.92 4.91
CA PHE A 281 18.92 10.63 4.40
C PHE A 281 17.88 10.00 3.46
N ILE A 282 16.61 9.95 3.84
CA ILE A 282 15.57 9.29 3.03
C ILE A 282 15.22 10.10 1.78
N TYR A 283 14.97 11.40 1.91
CA TYR A 283 14.34 12.24 0.88
C TYR A 283 15.28 13.29 0.26
N GLY A 284 16.49 13.49 0.79
CA GLY A 284 17.35 14.60 0.41
C GLY A 284 16.79 15.94 0.88
N ASN A 285 16.52 16.88 -0.03
CA ASN A 285 15.98 18.21 0.30
C ASN A 285 14.48 18.15 0.67
N TRP A 286 14.16 17.49 1.77
CA TRP A 286 12.79 17.17 2.21
C TRP A 286 11.93 18.41 2.56
N ARG A 287 12.59 19.55 2.82
CA ARG A 287 11.93 20.81 3.15
C ARG A 287 11.18 21.39 1.96
N GLU A 288 11.58 21.05 0.73
CA GLU A 288 10.86 21.42 -0.49
C GLU A 288 9.83 20.35 -0.84
N PRO A 289 8.54 20.70 -0.95
CA PRO A 289 7.50 19.76 -1.35
C PRO A 289 7.75 19.10 -2.71
N ARG A 290 7.64 17.77 -2.76
CA ARG A 290 7.71 16.98 -4.00
C ARG A 290 6.62 15.91 -3.99
N GLU A 291 5.56 16.13 -4.76
CA GLU A 291 4.36 15.27 -4.78
C GLU A 291 4.58 13.90 -5.45
N ASN A 292 5.55 13.79 -6.36
CA ASN A 292 5.74 12.60 -7.19
C ASN A 292 7.19 12.11 -7.16
N MET A 293 7.76 11.95 -5.97
CA MET A 293 9.10 11.37 -5.82
C MET A 293 9.04 9.87 -6.13
N PRO A 294 9.71 9.37 -7.18
CA PRO A 294 9.71 7.95 -7.47
C PRO A 294 10.52 7.20 -6.40
N LEU A 295 10.13 5.96 -6.09
CA LEU A 295 10.83 5.08 -5.15
C LEU A 295 12.34 4.98 -5.45
N SER A 296 12.74 5.03 -6.73
CA SER A 296 14.14 5.01 -7.15
C SER A 296 14.99 6.17 -6.64
N GLU A 297 14.38 7.27 -6.20
CA GLU A 297 15.09 8.43 -5.64
C GLU A 297 15.28 8.34 -4.13
N TYR A 298 14.68 7.35 -3.45
CA TYR A 298 14.89 7.13 -2.02
C TYR A 298 16.27 6.50 -1.81
N GLN A 299 17.12 7.11 -0.99
CA GLN A 299 18.48 6.58 -0.79
C GLN A 299 18.50 5.27 0.02
N GLY A 300 17.46 5.03 0.81
CA GLY A 300 17.35 3.89 1.71
C GLY A 300 16.62 2.68 1.12
N ILE A 301 16.66 2.44 -0.19
CA ILE A 301 15.95 1.30 -0.80
C ILE A 301 16.94 0.36 -1.50
N ARG A 302 16.76 -0.95 -1.29
CA ARG A 302 17.44 -1.98 -2.07
C ARG A 302 16.49 -3.13 -2.40
N GLU A 303 16.76 -3.78 -3.53
CA GLU A 303 16.04 -4.99 -3.94
C GLU A 303 16.44 -6.19 -3.07
N VAL A 304 15.46 -7.00 -2.70
CA VAL A 304 15.67 -8.30 -2.08
C VAL A 304 15.96 -9.32 -3.18
N CYS A 305 16.93 -10.20 -2.97
CA CYS A 305 17.23 -11.27 -3.92
C CYS A 305 15.98 -12.14 -4.12
N VAL A 306 15.62 -12.48 -5.37
CA VAL A 306 14.41 -13.26 -5.68
C VAL A 306 14.37 -14.59 -4.92
N ASP A 307 15.54 -15.22 -4.70
CA ASP A 307 15.68 -16.47 -3.96
C ASP A 307 15.40 -16.33 -2.44
N GLN A 308 15.27 -15.09 -1.95
CA GLN A 308 14.99 -14.72 -0.56
C GLN A 308 13.60 -14.09 -0.40
N VAL A 309 12.81 -14.01 -1.49
CA VAL A 309 11.45 -13.47 -1.45
C VAL A 309 10.53 -14.49 -0.81
N GLU A 310 10.10 -14.19 0.42
CA GLU A 310 9.13 -14.99 1.14
C GLU A 310 7.69 -14.61 0.75
N GLU A 311 6.79 -15.60 0.83
CA GLU A 311 5.36 -15.35 0.64
C GLU A 311 4.82 -14.51 1.80
N ILE A 312 4.26 -13.34 1.46
CA ILE A 312 3.60 -12.47 2.44
C ILE A 312 2.16 -12.92 2.67
N LYS A 313 1.79 -13.11 3.94
CA LYS A 313 0.45 -13.45 4.39
C LYS A 313 -0.14 -12.31 5.21
N TYR A 314 -1.45 -12.15 5.10
CA TYR A 314 -2.25 -11.17 5.83
C TYR A 314 -3.27 -11.95 6.65
N ALA A 315 -3.24 -11.78 7.97
CA ALA A 315 -4.16 -12.42 8.89
C ALA A 315 -5.01 -11.37 9.60
N ASP A 316 -6.32 -11.38 9.36
CA ASP A 316 -7.27 -10.59 10.14
C ASP A 316 -7.29 -11.10 11.59
N ILE A 317 -7.20 -10.17 12.54
CA ILE A 317 -7.34 -10.41 13.98
C ILE A 317 -8.53 -9.61 14.50
#